data_AF-A0A959QRB3-F1
#
_entry.id   AF-A0A959QRB3-F1
#
_cell.length_a   1.000
_cell.length_b   1.000
_cell.length_c   1.000
_cell.angle_alpha   90.00
_cell.angle_beta   90.00
_cell.angle_gamma   90.00
#
_symmetry.space_group_name_H-M   'P 1'
#
loop_
_entity.id
_entity.type
_entity.pdbx_description
1 polymer ?
#
loop_
_entity_poly.entity_id
_entity_poly.type
_entity_poly.pdbx_seq_one_letter_code
_entity_poly.pdbx_strand_id
1 'polypeptide(L)'
;MRRVFQTILVLIGTLVLFTAQADEKNQKEVKQKKDPRASWIPVYLGHSDMDSGLISKPMFDSLLVQGLYSRDTSGKEFKVTGFMLTFCERMIYEDSAGNIMPVTDYLSEYCFDSKLKPHQEDALLRRAKRGDTVIFEDIRLESIDSVKRPAHGHPMKLIITR
;
A
#
# COMPACT_ATOMS: atom_id res chain seq x y z
N MET A 1 23.26 -42.00 -63.18
CA MET A 1 22.82 -40.71 -62.58
C MET A 1 22.10 -40.92 -61.25
N ARG A 2 22.76 -41.49 -60.23
CA ARG A 2 22.14 -41.76 -58.91
C ARG A 2 23.08 -41.57 -57.71
N ARG A 3 24.29 -41.06 -57.95
CA ARG A 3 25.33 -40.83 -56.93
C ARG A 3 25.80 -39.37 -56.82
N VAL A 4 25.26 -38.47 -57.64
CA VAL A 4 25.57 -37.02 -57.59
C VAL A 4 24.46 -36.23 -56.87
N PHE A 5 23.29 -36.83 -56.67
CA PHE A 5 22.15 -36.19 -56.00
C PHE A 5 22.12 -36.37 -54.47
N GLN A 6 22.96 -37.25 -53.90
CA GLN A 6 23.03 -37.46 -52.44
C GLN A 6 24.07 -36.57 -51.74
N THR A 7 25.01 -35.98 -52.46
CA THR A 7 26.03 -35.08 -51.87
C THR A 7 25.58 -33.63 -51.78
N ILE A 8 24.56 -33.20 -52.55
CA ILE A 8 24.05 -31.82 -52.51
C ILE A 8 23.05 -31.61 -51.35
N LEU A 9 22.38 -32.67 -50.87
CA LEU A 9 21.42 -32.57 -49.77
C LEU A 9 22.06 -32.45 -48.38
N VAL A 10 23.35 -32.81 -48.23
CA VAL A 10 24.08 -32.70 -46.96
C VAL A 10 24.71 -31.30 -46.76
N LEU A 11 24.95 -30.55 -47.83
CA LEU A 11 25.55 -29.19 -47.72
C LEU A 11 24.54 -28.07 -47.43
N ILE A 12 23.25 -28.28 -47.66
CA ILE A 12 22.21 -27.27 -47.37
C ILE A 12 21.68 -27.43 -45.94
N GLY A 13 21.75 -28.64 -45.36
CA GLY A 13 21.33 -28.92 -43.98
C GLY A 13 22.26 -28.36 -42.90
N THR A 14 23.52 -28.05 -43.22
CA THR A 14 24.49 -27.49 -42.25
C THR A 14 24.53 -25.96 -42.22
N LEU A 15 23.96 -25.27 -43.20
CA LEU A 15 23.92 -23.80 -43.20
C LEU A 15 22.76 -23.24 -42.35
N VAL A 16 21.69 -24.01 -42.13
CA VAL A 16 20.51 -23.57 -41.37
C VAL A 16 20.69 -23.72 -39.85
N LEU A 17 21.66 -24.53 -39.38
CA LEU A 17 21.93 -24.65 -37.94
C LEU A 17 22.83 -23.56 -37.35
N PHE A 18 23.53 -22.77 -38.17
CA PHE A 18 24.43 -21.72 -37.66
C PHE A 18 23.77 -20.35 -37.45
N THR A 19 22.59 -20.09 -38.03
CA THR A 19 21.86 -18.83 -37.80
C THR A 19 20.85 -18.94 -36.65
N ALA A 20 20.45 -20.15 -36.23
CA ALA A 20 19.54 -20.35 -35.10
C ALA A 20 20.22 -20.20 -33.72
N GLN A 21 21.56 -20.30 -33.64
CA GLN A 21 22.31 -20.13 -32.39
C GLN A 21 22.94 -18.73 -32.21
N ALA A 22 22.80 -17.84 -33.19
CA ALA A 22 23.28 -16.46 -33.09
C ALA A 22 22.27 -15.53 -32.39
N ASP A 23 20.97 -15.86 -32.43
CA ASP A 23 19.91 -15.06 -31.79
C ASP A 23 19.67 -15.41 -30.30
N GLU A 24 20.08 -16.58 -29.82
CA GLU A 24 19.93 -16.94 -28.40
C GLU A 24 21.02 -16.36 -27.49
N LYS A 25 22.14 -15.87 -28.04
CA LYS A 25 23.24 -15.27 -27.25
C LYS A 25 23.14 -13.77 -27.04
N ASN A 26 22.15 -13.10 -27.64
CA ASN A 26 21.86 -11.68 -27.45
C ASN A 26 20.67 -11.42 -26.48
N GLN A 27 20.36 -12.38 -25.60
CA GLN A 27 19.46 -12.19 -24.46
C GLN A 27 20.22 -12.13 -23.12
N LYS A 28 21.45 -11.62 -23.13
CA LYS A 28 22.08 -11.10 -21.91
C LYS A 28 21.99 -9.58 -21.91
N GLU A 29 21.30 -9.09 -20.89
CA GLU A 29 21.20 -7.68 -20.47
C GLU A 29 20.20 -6.77 -21.19
N VAL A 30 18.96 -7.23 -21.39
CA VAL A 30 17.89 -6.35 -20.91
C VAL A 30 17.90 -6.52 -19.40
N LYS A 31 18.66 -5.64 -18.71
CA LYS A 31 18.37 -5.35 -17.31
C LYS A 31 16.91 -4.94 -17.30
N GLN A 32 16.01 -5.88 -16.99
CA GLN A 32 14.76 -5.54 -16.33
C GLN A 32 15.22 -4.66 -15.18
N LYS A 33 15.07 -3.35 -15.34
CA LYS A 33 15.04 -2.45 -14.20
C LYS A 33 14.04 -3.14 -13.29
N LYS A 34 14.52 -3.73 -12.19
CA LYS A 34 13.65 -4.07 -11.08
C LYS A 34 12.79 -2.84 -10.94
N ASP A 35 11.49 -2.98 -11.22
CA ASP A 35 10.53 -1.99 -10.77
C ASP A 35 10.92 -1.76 -9.31
N PRO A 36 11.44 -0.57 -8.95
CA PRO A 36 12.04 -0.36 -7.64
C PRO A 36 10.94 -0.73 -6.66
N ARG A 37 11.09 -1.91 -6.01
CA ARG A 37 10.06 -2.51 -5.15
C ARG A 37 9.46 -1.38 -4.37
N ALA A 38 8.20 -1.07 -4.64
CA ALA A 38 7.59 0.16 -4.20
C ALA A 38 7.90 0.31 -2.71
N SER A 39 8.70 1.34 -2.39
CA SER A 39 9.33 1.44 -1.08
C SER A 39 8.24 1.62 -0.04
N TRP A 40 8.24 0.76 0.97
CA TRP A 40 7.37 0.92 2.13
C TRP A 40 7.96 2.01 3.02
N ILE A 41 7.27 3.15 3.11
CA ILE A 41 7.70 4.31 3.88
C ILE A 41 6.90 4.36 5.18
N PRO A 42 7.52 4.68 6.33
CA PRO A 42 6.78 4.93 7.56
C PRO A 42 5.70 6.00 7.40
N VAL A 43 4.57 5.80 8.09
CA VAL A 43 3.45 6.74 8.12
C VAL A 43 3.07 6.96 9.57
N TYR A 44 2.71 8.19 9.89
CA TYR A 44 2.41 8.66 11.23
C TYR A 44 1.08 9.40 11.24
N LEU A 45 0.37 9.37 12.37
CA LEU A 45 -0.80 10.20 12.59
C LEU A 45 -0.37 11.62 13.01
N GLY A 46 -0.78 12.62 12.23
CA GLY A 46 -0.37 14.02 12.39
C GLY A 46 1.14 14.21 12.30
N HIS A 47 1.63 15.37 12.70
CA HIS A 47 3.07 15.63 12.81
C HIS A 47 3.64 15.05 14.12
N SER A 48 3.41 13.76 14.34
CA SER A 48 3.89 13.01 15.50
C SER A 48 4.74 11.80 15.09
N ASP A 49 5.21 11.05 16.08
CA ASP A 49 5.88 9.75 15.88
C ASP A 49 4.91 8.56 16.06
N MET A 50 3.60 8.80 16.11
CA MET A 50 2.58 7.77 16.29
C MET A 50 2.34 7.00 14.98
N ASP A 51 2.94 5.82 14.84
CA ASP A 51 2.84 4.94 13.66
C ASP A 51 1.91 3.75 13.87
N SER A 52 1.59 3.39 15.12
CA SER A 52 0.61 2.37 15.54
C SER A 52 0.53 2.32 17.08
N GLY A 53 -0.41 1.51 17.60
CA GLY A 53 -0.46 1.14 19.01
C GLY A 53 -1.57 1.84 19.79
N LEU A 54 -1.28 2.10 21.07
CA LEU A 54 -2.25 2.70 21.99
C LEU A 54 -2.17 4.23 21.91
N ILE A 55 -3.32 4.88 21.84
CA ILE A 55 -3.41 6.35 21.78
C ILE A 55 -4.54 6.85 22.68
N SER A 56 -4.29 7.89 23.50
CA SER A 56 -5.34 8.50 24.31
C SER A 56 -6.36 9.22 23.42
N LYS A 57 -7.64 9.25 23.83
CA LYS A 57 -8.68 9.96 23.06
C LYS A 57 -8.32 11.42 22.76
N PRO A 58 -7.81 12.24 23.71
CA PRO A 58 -7.43 13.61 23.42
C PRO A 58 -6.29 13.73 22.40
N MET A 59 -5.30 12.84 22.47
CA MET A 59 -4.18 12.81 21.51
C MET A 59 -4.67 12.36 20.14
N PHE A 60 -5.51 11.34 20.08
CA PHE A 60 -6.13 10.88 18.84
C PHE A 60 -6.89 12.02 18.15
N ASP A 61 -7.75 12.73 18.88
CA ASP A 61 -8.52 13.85 18.33
C ASP A 61 -7.60 14.96 17.80
N SER A 62 -6.56 15.31 18.57
CA SER A 62 -5.62 16.35 18.17
C SER A 62 -4.77 15.99 16.96
N LEU A 63 -4.44 14.70 16.78
CA LEU A 63 -3.63 14.24 15.65
C LEU A 63 -4.47 13.93 14.41
N LEU A 64 -5.69 13.43 14.57
CA LEU A 64 -6.58 13.06 13.46
C LEU A 64 -6.84 14.26 12.53
N VAL A 65 -7.10 15.44 13.10
CA VAL A 65 -7.36 16.69 12.36
C VAL A 65 -6.15 17.17 11.53
N GLN A 66 -4.95 16.66 11.85
CA GLN A 66 -3.73 16.97 11.12
C GLN A 66 -3.56 16.08 9.89
N GLY A 67 -4.21 14.92 9.85
CA GLY A 67 -4.09 13.93 8.76
C GLY A 67 -2.92 12.97 8.93
N LEU A 68 -2.62 12.19 7.90
CA LEU A 68 -1.46 11.31 7.83
C LEU A 68 -0.23 12.06 7.34
N TYR A 69 0.92 11.77 7.97
CA TYR A 69 2.23 12.32 7.61
C TYR A 69 3.20 11.17 7.29
N SER A 70 4.11 11.36 6.34
CA SER A 70 5.06 10.31 5.95
C SER A 70 6.44 10.89 5.69
N ARG A 71 7.45 10.24 6.27
CA ARG A 71 8.87 10.52 6.07
C ARG A 71 9.67 9.22 6.08
N ASP A 72 10.71 9.16 5.26
CA ASP A 72 11.63 8.02 5.28
C ASP A 72 12.70 8.15 6.37
N THR A 73 13.56 7.13 6.48
CA THR A 73 14.67 7.09 7.45
C THR A 73 15.72 8.17 7.23
N SER A 74 15.76 8.79 6.04
CA SER A 74 16.65 9.89 5.70
C SER A 74 15.98 11.26 5.96
N GLY A 75 14.77 11.28 6.51
CA GLY A 75 14.01 12.50 6.79
C GLY A 75 13.32 13.09 5.55
N LYS A 76 13.31 12.38 4.43
CA LYS A 76 12.64 12.85 3.21
C LYS A 76 11.14 12.64 3.34
N GLU A 77 10.40 13.71 3.09
CA GLU A 77 8.94 13.71 3.18
C GLU A 77 8.27 13.14 1.93
N PHE A 78 7.14 12.48 2.15
CA PHE A 78 6.26 11.93 1.12
C PHE A 78 4.85 12.47 1.32
N LYS A 79 4.22 12.87 0.21
CA LYS A 79 2.83 13.29 0.21
C LYS A 79 1.93 12.04 0.25
N VAL A 80 1.05 11.97 1.24
CA VAL A 80 -0.03 10.97 1.25
C VAL A 80 -1.09 11.40 0.22
N THR A 81 -1.41 10.51 -0.72
CA THR A 81 -2.37 10.79 -1.80
C THR A 81 -3.71 10.07 -1.61
N GLY A 82 -3.76 9.07 -0.75
CA GLY A 82 -4.98 8.44 -0.29
C GLY A 82 -4.71 7.17 0.52
N PHE A 83 -5.74 6.66 1.18
CA PHE A 83 -5.65 5.48 2.04
C PHE A 83 -7.04 4.88 2.26
N MET A 84 -7.08 3.63 2.69
CA MET A 84 -8.29 3.00 3.21
C MET A 84 -8.35 3.22 4.73
N LEU A 85 -9.44 3.80 5.21
CA LEU A 85 -9.74 3.94 6.63
C LEU A 85 -10.72 2.84 7.03
N THR A 86 -10.43 2.11 8.11
CA THR A 86 -11.37 1.19 8.75
C THR A 86 -11.53 1.57 10.22
N PHE A 87 -12.75 1.97 10.62
CA PHE A 87 -13.11 2.26 12.00
C PHE A 87 -13.91 1.09 12.58
N CYS A 88 -13.35 0.48 13.63
CA CYS A 88 -13.94 -0.63 14.38
C CYS A 88 -14.55 -0.07 15.66
N GLU A 89 -15.86 0.19 15.63
CA GLU A 89 -16.59 0.80 16.72
C GLU A 89 -17.26 -0.25 17.60
N ARG A 90 -17.07 -0.18 18.92
CA ARG A 90 -17.81 -1.04 19.85
C ARG A 90 -19.20 -0.48 20.08
N MET A 91 -20.22 -1.28 19.83
CA MET A 91 -21.61 -0.91 20.04
C MET A 91 -22.32 -1.93 20.94
N ILE A 92 -23.50 -1.54 21.42
CA ILE A 92 -24.37 -2.36 22.24
C ILE A 92 -25.63 -2.63 21.44
N TYR A 93 -25.94 -3.90 21.24
CA TYR A 93 -27.12 -4.39 20.54
C TYR A 93 -27.98 -5.25 21.45
N GLU A 94 -29.16 -5.60 20.95
CA GLU A 94 -30.07 -6.57 21.56
C GLU A 94 -30.09 -7.84 20.69
N ASP A 95 -30.00 -9.01 21.32
CA ASP A 95 -30.17 -10.30 20.63
C ASP A 95 -31.66 -10.61 20.38
N SER A 96 -31.96 -11.73 19.72
CA SER A 96 -33.35 -12.12 19.41
C SER A 96 -34.21 -12.45 20.63
N ALA A 97 -33.60 -12.62 21.81
CA ALA A 97 -34.27 -12.92 23.07
C ALA A 97 -34.36 -11.68 23.99
N GLY A 98 -33.93 -10.51 23.54
CA GLY A 98 -33.98 -9.28 24.32
C GLY A 98 -32.74 -9.02 25.20
N ASN A 99 -31.68 -9.82 25.07
CA ASN A 99 -30.48 -9.64 25.89
C ASN A 99 -29.49 -8.67 25.25
N ILE A 100 -28.83 -7.90 26.10
CA ILE A 100 -27.78 -6.96 25.70
C ILE A 100 -26.54 -7.74 25.24
N MET A 101 -26.02 -7.41 24.06
CA MET A 101 -24.82 -8.01 23.47
C MET A 101 -23.85 -6.93 22.94
N PRO A 102 -22.55 -6.98 23.31
CA PRO A 102 -21.55 -6.13 22.71
C PRO A 102 -21.18 -6.64 21.31
N VAL A 103 -21.21 -5.76 20.31
CA VAL A 103 -20.82 -6.08 18.92
C VAL A 103 -19.82 -5.03 18.44
N THR A 104 -19.00 -5.39 17.45
CA THR A 104 -18.10 -4.45 16.77
C THR A 104 -18.62 -4.17 15.38
N ASP A 105 -18.92 -2.91 15.12
CA ASP A 105 -19.28 -2.41 13.80
C ASP A 105 -18.02 -2.00 13.05
N TYR A 106 -17.96 -2.36 11.78
CA TYR A 106 -16.86 -2.00 10.89
C TYR A 106 -17.37 -0.99 9.86
N LEU A 107 -16.76 0.19 9.85
CA LEU A 107 -16.95 1.19 8.79
C LEU A 107 -15.64 1.32 8.02
N SER A 108 -15.65 0.98 6.73
CA SER A 108 -14.49 1.12 5.85
C SER A 108 -14.78 2.08 4.70
N GLU A 109 -13.88 3.02 4.45
CA GLU A 109 -13.99 3.98 3.36
C GLU A 109 -12.62 4.36 2.79
N TYR A 110 -12.55 4.56 1.48
CA TYR A 110 -11.37 5.13 0.86
C TYR A 110 -11.34 6.66 1.03
N CYS A 111 -10.27 7.15 1.63
CA CYS A 111 -10.00 8.57 1.84
C CYS A 111 -9.03 9.07 0.75
N PHE A 112 -9.41 10.18 0.13
CA PHE A 112 -8.56 10.89 -0.82
C PHE A 112 -7.73 11.93 -0.06
N ASP A 113 -6.47 12.12 -0.45
CA ASP A 113 -5.51 12.99 0.23
C ASP A 113 -5.05 12.48 1.60
N SER A 114 -4.27 13.29 2.32
CA SER A 114 -3.74 12.96 3.65
C SER A 114 -4.75 13.12 4.78
N LYS A 115 -5.86 13.82 4.56
CA LYS A 115 -6.86 14.15 5.59
C LYS A 115 -8.21 13.51 5.29
N LEU A 116 -8.95 13.28 6.37
CA LEU A 116 -10.37 12.94 6.28
C LEU A 116 -11.16 14.15 5.76
N LYS A 117 -12.25 13.89 5.05
CA LYS A 117 -13.23 14.94 4.74
C LYS A 117 -13.89 15.40 6.04
N PRO A 118 -14.36 16.66 6.14
CA PRO A 118 -14.93 17.20 7.37
C PRO A 118 -16.02 16.34 8.02
N HIS A 119 -16.89 15.70 7.22
CA HIS A 119 -17.95 14.85 7.76
C HIS A 119 -17.44 13.50 8.30
N GLN A 120 -16.37 12.95 7.73
CA GLN A 120 -15.73 11.72 8.21
C GLN A 120 -14.98 12.01 9.51
N GLU A 121 -14.22 13.10 9.51
CA GLU A 121 -13.50 13.58 10.68
C GLU A 121 -14.44 13.84 11.85
N ASP A 122 -15.49 14.64 11.65
CA ASP A 122 -16.49 14.94 12.68
C ASP A 122 -17.19 13.67 13.20
N ALA A 123 -17.51 12.72 12.31
CA ALA A 123 -18.09 11.44 12.73
C ALA A 123 -17.13 10.66 13.65
N LEU A 124 -15.85 10.55 13.29
CA LEU A 124 -14.86 9.85 14.12
C LEU A 124 -14.62 10.58 15.45
N LEU A 125 -14.43 11.90 15.43
CA LEU A 125 -14.19 12.69 16.63
C LEU A 125 -15.34 12.57 17.65
N ARG A 126 -16.59 12.52 17.18
CA ARG A 126 -17.77 12.38 18.05
C ARG A 126 -18.03 10.95 18.53
N ARG A 127 -17.75 9.94 17.71
CA ARG A 127 -18.14 8.54 17.99
C ARG A 127 -17.04 7.72 18.66
N ALA A 128 -15.78 8.03 18.37
CA ALA A 128 -14.65 7.30 18.89
C ALA A 128 -14.65 7.29 20.43
N LYS A 129 -14.46 6.10 21.00
CA LYS A 129 -14.44 5.89 22.45
C LYS A 129 -13.39 4.85 22.83
N ARG A 130 -13.14 4.75 24.14
CA ARG A 130 -12.16 3.81 24.69
C ARG A 130 -12.44 2.38 24.20
N GLY A 131 -11.41 1.76 23.63
CA GLY A 131 -11.42 0.39 23.14
C GLY A 131 -11.82 0.26 21.67
N ASP A 132 -12.24 1.35 21.02
CA ASP A 132 -12.40 1.36 19.57
C ASP A 132 -11.03 1.29 18.89
N THR A 133 -11.02 0.78 17.65
CA THR A 133 -9.80 0.65 16.85
C THR A 133 -9.97 1.40 15.53
N VAL A 134 -8.93 2.13 15.13
CA VAL A 134 -8.84 2.80 13.82
C VAL A 134 -7.68 2.18 13.05
N ILE A 135 -7.91 1.78 11.82
CA ILE A 135 -6.93 1.16 10.94
C ILE A 135 -6.79 2.02 9.68
N PHE A 136 -5.56 2.32 9.31
CA PHE A 136 -5.19 2.95 8.05
C PHE A 136 -4.40 1.93 7.24
N GLU A 137 -4.90 1.58 6.06
CA GLU A 137 -4.30 0.59 5.18
C GLU A 137 -4.30 1.08 3.73
N ASP A 138 -3.62 0.37 2.83
CA ASP A 138 -3.48 0.77 1.42
C ASP A 138 -3.05 2.24 1.23
N ILE A 139 -2.16 2.71 2.10
CA ILE A 139 -1.69 4.10 2.10
C ILE A 139 -0.82 4.34 0.87
N ARG A 140 -1.25 5.26 0.01
CA ARG A 140 -0.58 5.66 -1.22
C ARG A 140 0.21 6.94 -0.99
N LEU A 141 1.45 6.93 -1.47
CA LEU A 141 2.39 8.02 -1.29
C LEU A 141 2.94 8.48 -2.64
N GLU A 142 3.27 9.76 -2.73
CA GLU A 142 4.06 10.34 -3.81
C GLU A 142 5.25 11.09 -3.21
N SER A 143 6.44 10.90 -3.79
CA SER A 143 7.59 11.73 -3.45
C SER A 143 7.31 13.21 -3.79
N ILE A 144 7.70 14.12 -2.89
CA ILE A 144 7.53 15.57 -3.06
C ILE A 144 8.53 16.17 -4.08
N ASP A 145 9.56 15.41 -4.45
CA ASP A 145 10.56 15.83 -5.43
C ASP A 145 9.94 16.09 -6.82
N SER A 146 10.72 16.77 -7.68
CA SER A 146 10.34 17.06 -9.07
C SER A 146 10.00 15.81 -9.89
N VAL A 147 10.48 14.63 -9.48
CA VAL A 147 10.12 13.35 -10.07
C VAL A 147 9.16 12.65 -9.12
N LYS A 148 7.86 12.80 -9.37
CA LYS A 148 6.81 12.07 -8.66
C LYS A 148 6.99 10.57 -8.87
N ARG A 149 7.36 9.88 -7.80
CA ARG A 149 7.44 8.41 -7.78
C ARG A 149 6.39 7.88 -6.82
N PRO A 150 5.59 6.89 -7.23
CA PRO A 150 4.66 6.23 -6.33
C PRO A 150 5.44 5.44 -5.28
N ALA A 151 4.91 5.45 -4.05
CA ALA A 151 5.37 4.65 -2.94
C ALA A 151 4.17 4.19 -2.11
N HIS A 152 4.40 3.25 -1.19
CA HIS A 152 3.37 2.77 -0.27
C HIS A 152 3.74 3.09 1.17
N GLY A 153 2.75 3.45 1.96
CA GLY A 153 2.90 3.68 3.38
C GLY A 153 2.70 2.40 4.18
N HIS A 154 3.43 2.24 5.28
CA HIS A 154 3.14 1.17 6.24
C HIS A 154 1.73 1.34 6.81
N PRO A 155 0.95 0.25 6.94
CA PRO A 155 -0.35 0.31 7.57
C PRO A 155 -0.21 0.68 9.05
N MET A 156 -1.20 1.38 9.57
CA MET A 156 -1.23 1.87 10.95
C MET A 156 -2.49 1.37 11.66
N LYS A 157 -2.34 0.79 12.85
CA LYS A 157 -3.47 0.37 13.70
C LYS A 157 -3.39 1.07 15.05
N LEU A 158 -4.42 1.85 15.36
CA LEU A 158 -4.53 2.62 16.60
C LEU A 158 -5.68 2.08 17.44
N ILE A 159 -5.43 1.86 18.72
CA ILE A 159 -6.43 1.45 19.70
C ILE A 159 -6.61 2.60 20.69
N ILE A 160 -7.84 3.10 20.77
CA ILE A 160 -8.14 4.31 21.54
C ILE A 160 -8.24 3.96 23.03
N THR A 161 -7.49 4.66 23.86
CA THR A 161 -7.51 4.53 25.31
C THR A 161 -8.24 5.71 25.96
N ARG A 162 -8.30 5.71 27.30
CA ARG A 162 -8.74 6.90 28.05
C ARG A 162 -7.86 8.10 27.73
#